data_AF-A0A947J2M9-F1
#
_entry.id   AF-A0A947J2M9-F1
#
_cell.length_a   1.000
_cell.length_b   1.000
_cell.length_c   1.000
_cell.angle_alpha   90.00
_cell.angle_beta   90.00
_cell.angle_gamma   90.00
#
_symmetry.space_group_name_H-M   'P 1'
#
loop_
_entity.id
_entity.type
_entity.pdbx_description
1 polymer ?
#
loop_
_entity_poly.entity_id
_entity_poly.type
_entity_poly.pdbx_seq_one_letter_code
_entity_poly.pdbx_strand_id
1 'polypeptide(L)'
;MPYIGNQDRRKEMDAIFNLMEELGVKADGDLNYLLFKYCKYCIKPGYNNYKNFLGELRQCCVEIERRLLAPYEDLKIKENKDV
;
A
#
# COMPACT_ATOMS: atom_id res chain seq x y z
N MET A 1 -9.07 -0.12 -0.42
CA MET A 1 -9.58 0.19 -1.78
C MET A 1 -11.09 0.07 -1.84
N PRO A 2 -11.82 0.97 -2.51
CA PRO A 2 -13.30 1.03 -2.47
C PRO A 2 -13.98 -0.23 -3.01
N TYR A 3 -13.29 -1.01 -3.85
CA TYR A 3 -13.81 -2.22 -4.49
C TYR A 3 -13.72 -3.50 -3.64
N ILE A 4 -13.09 -3.49 -2.47
CA ILE A 4 -13.12 -4.64 -1.56
C ILE A 4 -14.51 -4.70 -0.92
N GLY A 5 -15.42 -5.49 -1.50
CA GLY A 5 -16.82 -5.57 -1.04
C GLY A 5 -17.00 -6.24 0.32
N ASN A 6 -16.03 -7.05 0.76
CA ASN A 6 -16.07 -7.75 2.04
C ASN A 6 -15.48 -6.87 3.15
N GLN A 7 -16.34 -6.31 4.00
CA GLN A 7 -15.94 -5.44 5.12
C GLN A 7 -15.26 -6.20 6.26
N ASP A 8 -15.64 -7.45 6.53
CA ASP A 8 -15.02 -8.23 7.59
C ASP A 8 -13.58 -8.63 7.24
N ARG A 9 -13.34 -8.94 5.95
CA ARG A 9 -11.98 -9.14 5.46
C ARG A 9 -11.10 -7.91 5.63
N ARG A 10 -11.65 -6.69 5.55
CA ARG A 10 -10.87 -5.47 5.82
C ARG A 10 -10.46 -5.39 7.28
N LYS A 11 -11.39 -5.63 8.21
CA LYS A 11 -11.09 -5.64 9.65
C LYS A 11 -9.99 -6.64 10.01
N GLU A 12 -10.01 -7.82 9.39
CA GLU A 12 -8.94 -8.81 9.56
C GLU A 12 -7.58 -8.28 9.07
N MET A 13 -7.55 -7.53 7.97
CA MET A 13 -6.31 -6.93 7.46
C MET A 13 -5.87 -5.72 8.30
N ASP A 14 -6.81 -4.96 8.87
CA ASP A 14 -6.51 -3.87 9.79
C ASP A 14 -5.78 -4.38 11.04
N ALA A 15 -6.03 -5.62 11.48
CA ALA A 15 -5.26 -6.24 12.55
C ALA A 15 -3.77 -6.42 12.20
N ILE A 16 -3.44 -6.68 10.93
CA ILE A 16 -2.05 -6.76 10.46
C ILE A 16 -1.41 -5.37 10.50
N PHE A 17 -2.14 -4.35 10.08
CA PHE A 17 -1.69 -2.96 10.16
C PHE A 17 -1.38 -2.57 11.62
N ASN A 18 -2.28 -2.86 12.56
CA ASN A 18 -2.09 -2.55 13.98
C ASN A 18 -0.83 -3.23 14.53
N LEU A 19 -0.56 -4.48 14.14
CA LEU A 19 0.66 -5.17 14.55
C LEU A 19 1.92 -4.53 13.94
N MET A 20 1.87 -4.10 12.68
CA MET A 20 2.98 -3.39 12.05
C MET A 20 3.26 -2.06 12.74
N GLU A 21 2.21 -1.33 13.15
CA GLU A 21 2.32 -0.10 13.92
C GLU A 21 2.92 -0.35 15.31
N GLU A 22 2.44 -1.36 16.04
CA GLU A 22 2.96 -1.74 17.37
C GLU A 22 4.44 -2.11 17.33
N LEU A 23 4.87 -2.83 16.28
CA LEU A 23 6.27 -3.21 16.07
C LEU A 23 7.15 -2.05 15.56
N GLY A 24 6.55 -0.89 15.25
CA GLY A 24 7.26 0.26 14.72
C GLY A 24 7.86 0.01 13.34
N VAL A 25 7.17 -0.76 12.48
CA VAL A 25 7.63 -1.05 11.11
C VAL A 25 7.82 0.24 10.33
N LYS A 26 9.01 0.40 9.75
CA LYS A 26 9.35 1.60 9.00
C LYS A 26 9.32 1.42 7.49
N ALA A 27 9.05 2.52 6.80
CA ALA A 27 9.16 2.63 5.35
C ALA A 27 10.62 2.88 4.87
N ASP A 28 11.62 2.38 5.61
CA ASP A 28 13.06 2.59 5.36
C ASP A 28 13.84 1.26 5.28
N GLY A 29 13.17 0.16 4.91
CA GLY A 29 13.77 -1.15 4.72
C GLY A 29 12.88 -2.29 5.22
N ASP A 30 12.25 -2.10 6.38
CA ASP A 30 11.37 -3.12 6.99
C ASP A 30 10.20 -3.45 6.08
N LEU A 31 9.51 -2.42 5.58
CA LEU A 31 8.39 -2.62 4.66
C LEU A 31 8.83 -3.34 3.38
N ASN A 32 10.00 -3.01 2.83
CA ASN A 32 10.53 -3.71 1.66
C ASN A 32 10.80 -5.19 1.95
N TYR A 33 11.43 -5.48 3.09
CA TYR A 33 11.71 -6.83 3.53
C TYR A 33 10.44 -7.66 3.73
N LEU A 34 9.42 -7.08 4.37
CA LEU A 34 8.12 -7.73 4.61
C LEU A 34 7.41 -8.05 3.29
N LEU A 35 7.33 -7.09 2.37
CA LEU A 35 6.72 -7.28 1.06
C LEU A 35 7.47 -8.35 0.24
N PHE A 36 8.81 -8.33 0.26
CA PHE A 36 9.62 -9.34 -0.40
C PHE A 36 9.41 -10.73 0.19
N LYS A 37 9.40 -10.86 1.53
CA LYS A 37 9.13 -12.13 2.20
C LYS A 37 7.74 -12.67 1.89
N TYR A 38 6.72 -11.82 1.90
CA TYR A 38 5.37 -12.22 1.54
C TYR A 38 5.33 -12.76 0.10
N CYS A 39 5.95 -12.05 -0.85
CA CYS A 39 6.07 -12.55 -2.22
C CYS A 39 6.78 -13.92 -2.27
N LYS A 40 7.93 -14.04 -1.62
CA LYS A 40 8.77 -15.25 -1.66
C LYS A 40 8.08 -16.49 -1.07
N TYR A 41 7.32 -16.32 0.01
CA TYR A 41 6.80 -17.46 0.79
C TYR A 41 5.29 -17.69 0.64
N CYS A 42 4.53 -16.67 0.28
CA CYS A 42 3.06 -16.75 0.21
C CYS A 42 2.53 -16.77 -1.23
N ILE A 43 3.32 -16.34 -2.23
CA ILE A 43 2.91 -16.34 -3.63
C ILE A 43 3.46 -17.58 -4.32
N LYS A 44 2.58 -18.37 -4.95
CA LYS A 44 2.99 -19.53 -5.75
C LYS A 44 3.90 -19.10 -6.90
N PRO A 45 5.10 -19.68 -7.08
CA PRO A 45 6.00 -19.31 -8.16
C PRO A 45 5.34 -19.39 -9.54
N GLY A 46 5.47 -18.32 -10.31
CA GLY A 46 4.94 -18.24 -11.67
C GLY A 46 4.91 -16.80 -12.17
N TYR A 47 5.19 -16.62 -13.47
CA TYR A 47 5.27 -15.30 -14.09
C TYR A 47 4.00 -14.46 -13.84
N ASN A 48 2.82 -15.03 -14.09
CA ASN A 48 1.55 -14.34 -13.89
C ASN A 48 1.28 -14.02 -12.41
N ASN A 49 1.67 -14.90 -11.48
CA ASN A 49 1.48 -14.67 -10.05
C ASN A 49 2.35 -13.53 -9.54
N TYR A 50 3.63 -13.49 -9.96
CA TYR A 50 4.52 -12.37 -9.64
C TYR A 50 4.06 -11.07 -10.31
N LYS A 51 3.62 -11.13 -11.57
CA LYS A 51 3.06 -9.97 -12.27
C LYS A 51 1.84 -9.42 -11.55
N ASN A 52 0.95 -10.29 -11.05
CA ASN A 52 -0.22 -9.88 -10.27
C ASN A 52 0.18 -9.23 -8.94
N PHE A 53 1.11 -9.84 -8.19
CA PHE A 53 1.62 -9.25 -6.94
C PHE A 53 2.25 -7.86 -7.17
N LEU A 54 3.06 -7.71 -8.21
CA LEU A 54 3.62 -6.41 -8.59
C LEU A 54 2.53 -5.42 -9.03
N GLY A 55 1.45 -5.91 -9.64
CA GLY A 55 0.27 -5.11 -9.97
C GLY A 55 -0.39 -4.50 -8.74
N GLU A 56 -0.58 -5.29 -7.68
CA GLU A 56 -1.14 -4.79 -6.41
C GLU A 56 -0.25 -3.71 -5.77
N LEU A 57 1.07 -3.88 -5.80
CA LEU A 57 2.00 -2.86 -5.30
C LEU A 57 1.89 -1.54 -6.08
N ARG A 58 1.81 -1.62 -7.41
CA ARG A 58 1.63 -0.42 -8.26
C ARG A 58 0.30 0.25 -8.01
N GLN A 59 -0.77 -0.52 -7.85
CA GLN A 59 -2.08 0.03 -7.54
C GLN A 59 -2.09 0.73 -6.16
N CYS A 60 -1.34 0.21 -5.19
CA CYS A 60 -1.13 0.88 -3.91
C CYS A 60 -0.49 2.27 -4.08
N CYS A 61 0.58 2.38 -4.87
CA CYS A 61 1.22 3.66 -5.17
C CYS A 61 0.24 4.67 -5.79
N VAL A 62 -0.52 4.25 -6.80
CA VAL A 62 -1.51 5.12 -7.46
C VAL A 62 -2.61 5.59 -6.50
N GLU A 63 -3.05 4.74 -5.56
CA GLU A 63 -4.03 5.14 -4.56
C GLU A 63 -3.45 6.14 -3.54
N ILE A 64 -2.18 6.00 -3.15
CA ILE A 64 -1.47 6.97 -2.31
C ILE A 64 -1.38 8.31 -3.03
N GLU A 65 -0.93 8.30 -4.28
CA GLU A 65 -0.84 9.50 -5.12
C GLU A 65 -2.21 10.20 -5.22
N ARG A 66 -3.25 9.47 -5.59
CA ARG A 66 -4.58 10.05 -5.81
C ARG A 66 -5.27 10.54 -4.54
N ARG A 67 -5.17 9.80 -3.43
CA ARG A 67 -5.98 10.06 -2.22
C ARG A 67 -5.25 10.84 -1.15
N LEU A 68 -3.92 10.78 -1.12
CA LEU A 68 -3.11 11.40 -0.07
C LEU A 68 -2.28 12.55 -0.64
N LEU A 69 -1.54 12.32 -1.73
CA LEU A 69 -0.66 13.35 -2.30
C LEU A 69 -1.43 14.41 -3.06
N ALA A 70 -2.34 14.05 -3.97
CA ALA A 70 -3.06 15.03 -4.77
C ALA A 70 -3.85 16.06 -3.92
N PRO A 71 -4.59 15.68 -2.86
CA PRO A 71 -5.22 16.67 -1.99
C PRO A 71 -4.23 17.57 -1.25
N TYR A 72 -3.06 17.04 -0.90
CA TYR A 72 -1.99 17.83 -0.28
C TYR A 72 -1.38 18.82 -1.29
N GLU A 73 -1.16 18.39 -2.53
CA GLU A 73 -0.68 19.24 -3.64
C GLU A 73 -1.69 20.35 -3.95
N ASP A 74 -2.98 20.03 -4.05
CA ASP A 74 -4.06 21.01 -4.23
C ASP A 74 -4.04 22.09 -3.14
N LEU A 75 -3.76 21.69 -1.89
CA LEU A 75 -3.65 22.60 -0.76
C LEU A 75 -2.40 23.49 -0.91
N LYS A 76 -1.26 22.91 -1.31
CA LYS A 76 -0.02 23.65 -1.55
C LYS A 76 -0.11 24.60 -2.74
N ILE A 77 -0.85 24.26 -3.79
CA ILE A 77 -1.14 25.14 -4.92
C ILE A 77 -1.92 26.37 -4.45
N LYS A 78 -2.91 26.22 -3.56
CA LYS A 78 -3.64 27.35 -2.98
C LYS A 78 -2.75 28.25 -2.12
N GLU A 79 -1.83 27.67 -1.36
CA GLU A 79 -0.93 28.40 -0.45
C GLU A 79 0.20 29.13 -1.20
N ASN A 80 0.88 28.44 -2.11
CA ASN A 80 2.11 28.90 -2.72
C ASN A 80 1.93 29.45 -4.14
N LYS A 81 0.70 29.36 -4.67
CA LYS A 81 0.37 29.46 -6.09
C LYS A 81 0.92 28.27 -6.88
N ASP A 82 0.24 27.94 -7.97
CA ASP A 82 0.78 27.00 -8.94
C ASP A 82 2.04 27.60 -9.59
N VAL A 83 2.88 26.73 -10.16
CA VAL A 83 4.15 27.11 -10.81
C VAL A 83 3.98 28.30 -11.76
#